data_AF-A0A7K5MVB0-F1
#
_entry.id   AF-A0A7K5MVB0-F1
#
_cell.length_a   1.000
_cell.length_b   1.000
_cell.length_c   1.000
_cell.angle_alpha   90.00
_cell.angle_beta   90.00
_cell.angle_gamma   90.00
#
_symmetry.space_group_name_H-M   'P 1'
#
loop_
_entity.id
_entity.type
_entity.pdbx_description
1 polymer ?
#
loop_
_entity_poly.entity_id
_entity_poly.type
_entity_poly.pdbx_seq_one_letter_code
_entity_poly.pdbx_strand_id
1 'polypeptide(L)'
;MKNPVPQAASLLLEKLMLLVHIRPLPAGSGGETPPPAPGYYDTSCFKRGDLLEVPRTLFIHFGIYLGENRVAHLMPDILPSITGDRRQIQQVVTNKRLILGVIARTASVRVDTVEDFAYGGSILVNHMDRLFEDQVLGSEEAARRAEKLVGATAYSLLWNNCEHFVTYCRYGAPVSFQTDKFCETVKMIIRDQRSVLASVLVGLASIVCLGVAPSTTLPTIFIPFFLWMAG
;
A
#
# COMPACT_ATOMS: atom_id res chain seq x y z
N MET A 1 33.20 -18.03 23.27
CA MET A 1 33.28 -17.78 21.81
C MET A 1 31.89 -17.35 21.35
N LYS A 2 31.72 -16.10 20.93
CA LYS A 2 30.40 -15.54 20.52
C LYS A 2 30.09 -16.01 19.10
N ASN A 3 28.94 -16.64 18.90
CA ASN A 3 28.50 -17.16 17.59
C ASN A 3 28.46 -16.01 16.54
N PRO A 4 29.03 -16.18 15.33
CA PRO A 4 29.05 -15.16 14.28
C PRO A 4 27.75 -15.05 13.47
N VAL A 5 26.83 -16.02 13.62
CA VAL A 5 25.57 -16.14 12.87
C VAL A 5 24.59 -14.96 13.04
N PRO A 6 24.36 -14.38 14.24
CA PRO A 6 23.41 -13.27 14.39
C PRO A 6 23.89 -11.96 13.75
N GLN A 7 25.20 -11.75 13.60
CA GLN A 7 25.73 -10.56 12.93
C GLN A 7 25.56 -10.62 11.41
N ALA A 8 25.76 -11.79 10.80
CA ALA A 8 25.58 -11.96 9.36
C ALA A 8 24.11 -11.80 8.94
N ALA A 9 23.18 -12.36 9.73
CA ALA A 9 21.75 -12.20 9.51
C ALA A 9 21.29 -10.74 9.67
N SER A 10 21.83 -10.03 10.67
CA SER A 10 21.57 -8.59 10.86
C SER A 10 22.08 -7.76 9.69
N LEU A 11 23.26 -8.07 9.15
CA LEU A 11 23.86 -7.33 8.02
C LEU A 11 23.12 -7.57 6.71
N LEU A 12 22.61 -8.79 6.50
CA LEU A 12 21.77 -9.14 5.35
C LEU A 12 20.41 -8.44 5.43
N LEU A 13 19.81 -8.37 6.62
CA LEU A 13 18.57 -7.66 6.86
C LEU A 13 18.76 -6.14 6.65
N GLU A 14 19.84 -5.55 7.16
CA GLU A 14 20.18 -4.14 6.92
C GLU A 14 20.37 -3.83 5.43
N LYS A 15 21.03 -4.73 4.68
CA LYS A 15 21.23 -4.56 3.23
C LYS A 15 19.96 -4.77 2.42
N LEU A 16 19.07 -5.66 2.84
CA LEU A 16 17.72 -5.81 2.27
C LEU A 16 16.85 -4.57 2.53
N MET A 17 17.00 -3.97 3.72
CA MET A 17 16.37 -2.69 4.11
C MET A 17 16.98 -1.46 3.42
N LEU A 18 18.09 -1.59 2.70
CA LEU A 18 18.65 -0.53 1.85
C LEU A 18 18.15 -0.61 0.40
N LEU A 19 17.78 -1.81 -0.08
CA LEU A 19 17.20 -2.04 -1.42
C LEU A 19 15.74 -1.56 -1.50
N VAL A 20 15.01 -1.68 -0.40
CA VAL A 20 13.74 -0.97 -0.17
C VAL A 20 14.14 0.32 0.54
N HIS A 21 13.78 1.53 0.12
CA HIS A 21 14.16 2.76 0.84
C HIS A 21 13.42 2.90 2.21
N ILE A 22 13.58 1.93 3.11
CA ILE A 22 13.01 1.94 4.46
C ILE A 22 14.17 2.25 5.40
N ARG A 23 14.21 3.51 5.88
CA ARG A 23 15.08 3.88 7.00
C ARG A 23 14.82 2.92 8.17
N PRO A 24 15.85 2.36 8.82
CA PRO A 24 15.64 1.60 10.05
C PRO A 24 15.08 2.55 11.11
N LEU A 25 13.93 2.20 11.68
CA LEU A 25 13.37 2.91 12.83
C LEU A 25 14.24 2.58 14.06
N PRO A 26 14.60 3.57 14.91
CA PRO A 26 15.24 3.28 16.19
C PRO A 26 14.31 2.43 17.06
N ALA A 27 14.89 1.45 17.74
CA ALA A 27 14.19 0.57 18.66
C ALA A 27 13.55 1.38 19.81
N GLY A 28 12.26 1.67 19.66
CA GLY A 28 11.40 2.23 20.70
C GLY A 28 10.54 1.13 21.30
N SER A 29 10.57 1.01 22.62
CA SER A 29 9.80 0.08 23.45
C SER A 29 8.32 0.02 23.08
N GLY A 30 7.75 -1.18 23.10
CA GLY A 30 6.33 -1.46 22.87
C GLY A 30 5.40 -0.82 23.90
N GLY A 31 5.07 0.43 23.69
CA GLY A 31 3.86 1.07 24.21
C GLY A 31 3.05 1.55 23.02
N GLU A 32 1.77 1.15 22.95
CA GLU A 32 0.80 1.80 22.08
C GLU A 32 0.82 3.30 22.43
N THR A 33 1.42 4.11 21.58
CA THR A 33 1.31 5.57 21.68
C THR A 33 -0.16 5.93 21.53
N PRO A 34 -0.76 6.66 22.48
CA PRO A 34 -2.10 7.17 22.31
C PRO A 34 -2.14 8.03 21.03
N PRO A 35 -3.28 8.05 20.31
CA PRO A 35 -3.40 8.85 19.10
C PRO A 35 -3.01 10.30 19.42
N PRO A 36 -2.22 10.96 18.54
CA PRO A 36 -1.90 12.37 18.71
C PRO A 36 -3.20 13.16 18.87
N ALA A 37 -3.18 14.20 19.70
CA ALA A 37 -4.33 15.09 19.92
C ALA A 37 -4.93 15.52 18.57
N PRO A 38 -6.27 15.64 18.46
CA PRO A 38 -6.96 15.86 17.19
C PRO A 38 -6.36 17.09 16.49
N GLY A 39 -5.58 16.82 15.46
CA GLY A 39 -5.00 17.85 14.63
C GLY A 39 -6.13 18.40 13.80
N TYR A 40 -6.59 19.61 14.10
CA TYR A 40 -7.57 20.30 13.28
C TYR A 40 -7.01 20.45 11.86
N TYR A 41 -7.56 19.70 10.91
CA TYR A 41 -7.22 19.84 9.50
C TYR A 41 -7.98 21.03 8.95
N ASP A 42 -7.26 22.07 8.52
CA ASP A 42 -7.87 23.21 7.86
C ASP A 42 -8.36 22.79 6.46
N THR A 43 -9.68 22.64 6.33
CA THR A 43 -10.33 22.26 5.07
C THR A 43 -10.59 23.45 4.14
N SER A 44 -10.25 24.68 4.54
CA SER A 44 -10.54 25.90 3.77
C SER A 44 -9.83 25.93 2.41
N CYS A 45 -8.71 25.20 2.28
CA CYS A 45 -7.94 25.11 1.05
C CYS A 45 -8.46 24.04 0.08
N PHE A 46 -9.34 23.13 0.51
CA PHE A 46 -9.87 22.05 -0.32
C PHE A 46 -11.15 22.46 -1.03
N LYS A 47 -11.21 22.13 -2.32
CA LYS A 47 -12.40 22.29 -3.16
C LYS A 47 -13.01 20.93 -3.43
N ARG A 48 -14.35 20.88 -3.46
CA ARG A 48 -15.07 19.66 -3.80
C ARG A 48 -14.60 19.14 -5.16
N GLY A 49 -14.24 17.87 -5.21
CA GLY A 49 -13.62 17.20 -6.36
C GLY A 49 -12.10 17.17 -6.37
N ASP A 50 -11.43 17.82 -5.41
CA ASP A 50 -9.98 17.77 -5.29
C ASP A 50 -9.51 16.33 -5.01
N LEU A 51 -8.45 15.94 -5.71
CA LEU A 51 -7.76 14.68 -5.47
C LEU A 51 -6.80 14.91 -4.30
N LEU A 52 -7.07 14.23 -3.19
CA LEU A 52 -6.28 14.30 -1.97
C LEU A 52 -5.35 13.11 -1.88
N GLU A 53 -4.15 13.35 -1.38
CA GLU A 53 -3.18 12.30 -1.07
C GLU A 53 -2.65 12.42 0.36
N VAL A 54 -2.40 11.27 0.97
CA VAL A 54 -1.81 11.15 2.30
C VAL A 54 -0.63 10.20 2.19
N PRO A 55 0.61 10.72 2.26
CA PRO A 55 1.80 9.88 2.27
C PRO A 55 1.78 8.94 3.49
N ARG A 56 1.88 7.64 3.24
CA ARG A 56 2.09 6.60 4.26
C ARG A 56 3.52 6.06 4.16
N THR A 57 3.89 5.21 5.09
CA THR A 57 5.24 4.63 5.15
C THR A 57 5.59 3.81 3.90
N LEU A 58 4.63 3.11 3.30
CA LEU A 58 4.87 2.15 2.21
C LEU A 58 4.19 2.53 0.88
N PHE A 59 3.22 3.45 0.92
CA PHE A 59 2.42 3.85 -0.23
C PHE A 59 1.81 5.22 0.03
N ILE A 60 1.22 5.82 -1.00
CA ILE A 60 0.42 7.03 -0.90
C ILE A 60 -1.04 6.63 -0.95
N HIS A 61 -1.80 7.04 0.05
CA HIS A 61 -3.24 6.80 0.10
C HIS A 61 -4.00 7.95 -0.56
N PHE A 62 -4.98 7.63 -1.39
CA PHE A 62 -5.71 8.63 -2.18
C PHE A 62 -7.19 8.68 -1.83
N GLY A 63 -7.79 9.87 -1.99
CA GLY A 63 -9.23 10.11 -1.86
C GLY A 63 -9.70 11.30 -2.70
N ILE A 64 -11.02 11.43 -2.87
CA ILE A 64 -11.67 12.60 -3.50
C ILE A 64 -12.38 13.38 -2.40
N TYR A 65 -12.08 14.68 -2.29
CA TYR A 65 -12.79 15.56 -1.36
C TYR A 65 -14.22 15.82 -1.84
N LEU A 66 -15.21 15.60 -0.97
CA LEU A 66 -16.62 15.78 -1.29
C LEU A 66 -17.18 17.11 -0.75
N GLY A 67 -16.34 17.95 -0.16
CA GLY A 67 -16.81 19.13 0.58
C GLY A 67 -17.29 18.78 1.99
N GLU A 68 -17.40 19.81 2.83
CA GLU A 68 -17.95 19.72 4.19
C GLU A 68 -17.23 18.69 5.07
N ASN A 69 -15.89 18.67 5.06
CA ASN A 69 -15.09 17.73 5.86
C ASN A 69 -15.33 16.24 5.51
N ARG A 70 -15.64 15.93 4.24
CA ARG A 70 -15.87 14.54 3.79
C ARG A 70 -14.92 14.14 2.67
N VAL A 71 -14.40 12.92 2.74
CA VAL A 71 -13.51 12.35 1.72
C VAL A 71 -14.02 10.96 1.34
N ALA A 72 -14.20 10.73 0.04
CA ALA A 72 -14.44 9.38 -0.49
C ALA A 72 -13.10 8.71 -0.82
N HIS A 73 -12.90 7.48 -0.35
CA HIS A 73 -11.70 6.70 -0.64
C HIS A 73 -11.98 5.20 -0.62
N LEU A 74 -11.19 4.46 -1.40
CA LEU A 74 -11.24 3.01 -1.43
C LEU A 74 -10.31 2.43 -0.34
N MET A 75 -10.85 1.59 0.53
CA MET A 75 -10.07 0.87 1.54
C MET A 75 -10.25 -0.65 1.40
N PRO A 76 -9.17 -1.44 1.46
CA PRO A 76 -9.30 -2.89 1.65
C PRO A 76 -9.80 -3.14 3.07
N ASP A 77 -11.09 -3.36 3.26
CA ASP A 77 -11.67 -3.71 4.55
C ASP A 77 -12.47 -5.00 4.39
N ILE A 78 -12.17 -5.98 5.23
CA ILE A 78 -12.87 -7.27 5.25
C ILE A 78 -14.24 -7.18 5.92
N LEU A 79 -14.42 -6.22 6.84
CA LEU A 79 -15.62 -6.16 7.67
C LEU A 79 -16.94 -6.09 6.89
N PRO A 80 -17.07 -5.29 5.82
CA PRO A 80 -18.32 -5.22 5.06
C PRO A 80 -18.78 -6.58 4.49
N SER A 81 -17.85 -7.54 4.33
CA SER A 81 -18.17 -8.91 3.92
C SER A 81 -18.50 -9.85 5.08
N ILE A 82 -18.23 -9.44 6.32
CA ILE A 82 -18.43 -10.25 7.54
C ILE A 82 -19.65 -9.77 8.33
N THR A 83 -19.91 -8.47 8.38
CA THR A 83 -20.98 -7.87 9.19
C THR A 83 -21.69 -6.74 8.45
N GLY A 84 -22.99 -6.58 8.69
CA GLY A 84 -23.78 -5.44 8.23
C GLY A 84 -23.80 -4.26 9.22
N ASP A 85 -23.12 -4.37 10.36
CA ASP A 85 -23.10 -3.33 11.38
C ASP A 85 -22.26 -2.11 10.93
N ARG A 86 -22.96 -1.06 10.50
CA ARG A 86 -22.37 0.21 10.06
C ARG A 86 -21.45 0.83 11.12
N ARG A 87 -21.73 0.68 12.42
CA ARG A 87 -20.90 1.29 13.47
C ARG A 87 -19.53 0.63 13.54
N GLN A 88 -19.48 -0.69 13.36
CA GLN A 88 -18.21 -1.45 13.37
C GLN A 88 -17.40 -1.23 12.08
N ILE A 89 -18.09 -1.10 10.94
CA ILE A 89 -17.46 -0.76 9.66
C ILE A 89 -16.85 0.64 9.74
N GLN A 90 -17.57 1.61 10.33
CA GLN A 90 -17.12 2.99 10.39
C GLN A 90 -15.94 3.24 11.33
N GLN A 91 -15.61 2.32 12.23
CA GLN A 91 -14.44 2.43 13.09
C GLN A 91 -13.12 2.44 12.29
N VAL A 92 -12.11 3.09 12.88
CA VAL A 92 -10.73 3.09 12.40
C VAL A 92 -10.29 1.68 12.00
N VAL A 93 -9.77 1.56 10.78
CA VAL A 93 -9.40 0.29 10.19
C VAL A 93 -8.01 -0.12 10.68
N THR A 94 -7.90 -1.26 11.35
CA THR A 94 -6.62 -1.77 11.85
C THR A 94 -5.79 -2.42 10.73
N ASN A 95 -4.46 -2.45 10.88
CA ASN A 95 -3.58 -3.12 9.91
C ASN A 95 -4.00 -4.58 9.64
N LYS A 96 -4.49 -5.30 10.65
CA LYS A 96 -4.99 -6.68 10.48
C LYS A 96 -6.20 -6.73 9.54
N ARG A 97 -7.16 -5.81 9.69
CA ARG A 97 -8.33 -5.71 8.79
C ARG A 97 -7.93 -5.37 7.36
N LEU A 98 -6.97 -4.44 7.22
CA LEU A 98 -6.45 -4.07 5.90
C LEU A 98 -5.81 -5.27 5.21
N ILE A 99 -4.91 -5.98 5.89
CA ILE A 99 -4.23 -7.17 5.35
C ILE A 99 -5.24 -8.27 4.99
N LEU A 100 -6.22 -8.55 5.86
CA LEU A 100 -7.26 -9.53 5.58
C LEU A 100 -8.14 -9.12 4.39
N GLY A 101 -8.47 -7.83 4.26
CA GLY A 101 -9.18 -7.30 3.09
C GLY A 101 -8.40 -7.52 1.80
N VAL A 102 -7.07 -7.30 1.82
CA VAL A 102 -6.19 -7.61 0.67
C VAL A 102 -6.21 -9.10 0.34
N ILE A 103 -6.03 -9.98 1.33
CA ILE A 103 -6.01 -11.45 1.14
C ILE A 103 -7.34 -11.94 0.57
N ALA A 104 -8.45 -11.45 1.12
CA ALA A 104 -9.80 -11.81 0.69
C ALA A 104 -10.27 -11.02 -0.54
N ARG A 105 -9.43 -10.16 -1.13
CA ARG A 105 -9.76 -9.29 -2.28
C ARG A 105 -11.06 -8.51 -2.08
N THR A 106 -11.27 -8.02 -0.87
CA THR A 106 -12.47 -7.27 -0.48
C THR A 106 -12.09 -5.85 -0.10
N ALA A 107 -12.83 -4.88 -0.63
CA ALA A 107 -12.73 -3.47 -0.26
C ALA A 107 -14.10 -2.80 -0.20
N SER A 108 -14.10 -1.58 0.32
CA SER A 108 -15.23 -0.67 0.21
C SER A 108 -14.75 0.73 -0.14
N VAL A 109 -15.44 1.38 -1.07
CA VAL A 109 -15.41 2.83 -1.18
C VAL A 109 -16.31 3.38 -0.08
N ARG A 110 -15.73 4.18 0.81
CA ARG A 110 -16.43 4.77 1.96
C ARG A 110 -16.18 6.27 2.01
N VAL A 111 -17.05 6.95 2.74
CA VAL A 111 -16.95 8.39 3.00
C VAL A 111 -16.65 8.56 4.48
N ASP A 112 -15.48 9.11 4.75
CA ASP A 112 -14.99 9.38 6.10
C ASP A 112 -14.70 10.87 6.27
N THR A 113 -14.47 11.29 7.52
CA THR A 113 -14.02 12.65 7.81
C THR A 113 -12.62 12.88 7.27
N VAL A 114 -12.23 14.15 7.08
CA VAL A 114 -10.85 14.48 6.66
C VAL A 114 -9.83 13.97 7.68
N GLU A 115 -10.16 14.03 8.97
CA GLU A 115 -9.32 13.53 10.05
C GLU A 115 -9.14 12.01 10.01
N ASP A 116 -10.24 11.26 9.84
CA ASP A 116 -10.19 9.80 9.73
C ASP A 116 -9.43 9.35 8.48
N PHE A 117 -9.66 10.04 7.35
CA PHE A 117 -8.92 9.81 6.11
C PHE A 117 -7.41 10.06 6.27
N ALA A 118 -7.05 11.15 6.97
CA ALA A 118 -5.68 11.51 7.22
C ALA A 118 -4.99 10.55 8.20
N TYR A 119 -5.71 10.05 9.20
CA TYR A 119 -5.17 9.15 10.22
C TYR A 119 -3.83 9.65 10.79
N GLY A 120 -3.81 10.93 11.20
CA GLY A 120 -2.62 11.62 11.71
C GLY A 120 -1.56 11.99 10.66
N GLY A 121 -1.78 11.70 9.38
CA GLY A 121 -0.89 12.08 8.27
C GLY A 121 -1.13 13.50 7.77
N SER A 122 -0.17 14.05 7.01
CA SER A 122 -0.36 15.30 6.27
C SER A 122 -1.16 15.05 5.00
N ILE A 123 -2.13 15.91 4.71
CA ILE A 123 -2.91 15.85 3.46
C ILE A 123 -2.31 16.83 2.46
N LEU A 124 -2.17 16.38 1.23
CA LEU A 124 -1.77 17.22 0.09
C LEU A 124 -2.85 17.17 -0.99
N VAL A 125 -3.06 18.29 -1.68
CA VAL A 125 -3.82 18.30 -2.93
C VAL A 125 -2.88 17.86 -4.04
N ASN A 126 -3.24 16.76 -4.70
CA ASN A 126 -2.46 16.21 -5.77
C ASN A 126 -2.90 16.82 -7.12
N HIS A 127 -1.91 17.19 -7.94
CA HIS A 127 -2.11 17.83 -9.23
C HIS A 127 -1.66 16.94 -10.40
N MET A 128 -2.07 15.68 -10.37
CA MET A 128 -1.87 14.71 -11.47
C MET A 128 -2.52 15.14 -12.79
N ASP A 129 -3.35 16.18 -12.80
CA ASP A 129 -4.00 16.74 -13.99
C ASP A 129 -3.02 16.98 -15.15
N ARG A 130 -1.75 17.32 -14.87
CA ARG A 130 -0.69 17.51 -15.87
C ARG A 130 -0.29 16.24 -16.62
N LEU A 131 -0.59 15.07 -16.07
CA LEU A 131 -0.29 13.77 -16.68
C LEU A 131 -1.45 13.29 -17.58
N PHE A 132 -2.60 13.95 -17.52
CA PHE A 132 -3.85 13.56 -18.19
C PHE A 132 -4.45 14.73 -18.99
N GLU A 133 -3.62 15.48 -19.72
CA GLU A 133 -3.94 16.80 -20.29
C GLU A 133 -5.30 16.89 -21.02
N ASP A 134 -5.74 15.83 -21.70
CA ASP A 134 -7.01 15.79 -22.45
C ASP A 134 -8.17 15.09 -21.73
N GLN A 135 -7.97 14.57 -20.52
CA GLN A 135 -8.93 13.70 -19.81
C GLN A 135 -9.43 14.28 -18.48
N VAL A 136 -8.99 15.47 -18.08
CA VAL A 136 -9.38 16.09 -16.81
C VAL A 136 -10.87 16.41 -16.78
N LEU A 137 -11.60 15.72 -15.90
CA LEU A 137 -13.02 15.97 -15.67
C LEU A 137 -13.20 17.13 -14.69
N GLY A 138 -14.34 17.82 -14.80
CA GLY A 138 -14.69 18.88 -13.86
C GLY A 138 -14.73 18.38 -12.41
N SER A 139 -14.36 19.23 -11.45
CA SER A 139 -14.27 18.83 -10.04
C SER A 139 -15.59 18.30 -9.47
N GLU A 140 -16.72 18.92 -9.81
CA GLU A 140 -18.03 18.41 -9.39
C GLU A 140 -18.33 17.03 -9.99
N GLU A 141 -17.91 16.78 -11.23
CA GLU A 141 -18.06 15.47 -11.86
C GLU A 141 -17.27 14.39 -11.13
N ALA A 142 -16.03 14.71 -10.74
CA ALA A 142 -15.19 13.79 -9.98
C ALA A 142 -15.81 13.44 -8.62
N ALA A 143 -16.32 14.43 -7.89
CA ALA A 143 -17.01 14.22 -6.62
C ALA A 143 -18.28 13.36 -6.77
N ARG A 144 -19.11 13.67 -7.78
CA ARG A 144 -20.34 12.91 -8.08
C ARG A 144 -20.04 11.44 -8.43
N ARG A 145 -18.97 11.18 -9.19
CA ARG A 145 -18.53 9.81 -9.48
C ARG A 145 -18.08 9.08 -8.22
N ALA A 146 -17.30 9.74 -7.39
CA ALA A 146 -16.85 9.17 -6.12
C ALA A 146 -18.04 8.80 -5.22
N GLU A 147 -19.05 9.67 -5.11
CA GLU A 147 -20.30 9.41 -4.37
C GLU A 147 -21.07 8.21 -4.94
N LYS A 148 -21.18 8.10 -6.26
CA LYS A 148 -21.87 6.98 -6.92
C LYS A 148 -21.20 5.63 -6.68
N LEU A 149 -19.89 5.63 -6.47
CA LEU A 149 -19.09 4.42 -6.28
C LEU A 149 -19.02 3.96 -4.82
N VAL A 150 -19.59 4.70 -3.88
CA VAL A 150 -19.65 4.31 -2.45
C VAL A 150 -20.34 2.96 -2.31
N GLY A 151 -19.67 2.03 -1.63
CA GLY A 151 -20.15 0.66 -1.44
C GLY A 151 -19.03 -0.38 -1.50
N ALA A 152 -19.42 -1.64 -1.38
CA ALA A 152 -18.50 -2.78 -1.45
C ALA A 152 -18.00 -2.98 -2.89
N THR A 153 -16.73 -3.37 -3.03
CA THR A 153 -16.11 -3.68 -4.32
C THR A 153 -14.96 -4.67 -4.14
N ALA A 154 -14.53 -5.31 -5.22
CA ALA A 154 -13.39 -6.23 -5.19
C ALA A 154 -12.08 -5.44 -5.07
N TYR A 155 -11.17 -5.86 -4.19
CA TYR A 155 -9.86 -5.23 -4.07
C TYR A 155 -8.79 -5.95 -4.89
N SER A 156 -7.93 -5.19 -5.55
CA SER A 156 -6.69 -5.72 -6.15
C SER A 156 -5.58 -4.69 -6.01
N LEU A 157 -4.46 -5.09 -5.40
CA LEU A 157 -3.28 -4.24 -5.26
C LEU A 157 -2.81 -3.68 -6.61
N LEU A 158 -2.89 -4.49 -7.67
CA LEU A 158 -2.37 -4.13 -9.00
C LEU A 158 -3.42 -3.55 -9.95
N TRP A 159 -4.71 -3.73 -9.67
CA TRP A 159 -5.76 -3.46 -10.68
C TRP A 159 -6.98 -2.69 -10.15
N ASN A 160 -7.18 -2.65 -8.83
CA ASN A 160 -8.32 -1.96 -8.23
C ASN A 160 -7.97 -1.54 -6.79
N ASN A 161 -7.14 -0.50 -6.70
CA ASN A 161 -6.67 0.09 -5.45
C ASN A 161 -7.12 1.57 -5.35
N CYS A 162 -6.71 2.28 -4.30
CA CYS A 162 -7.16 3.65 -4.06
C CYS A 162 -6.75 4.65 -5.16
N GLU A 163 -5.60 4.45 -5.81
CA GLU A 163 -5.14 5.29 -6.90
C GLU A 163 -5.99 5.10 -8.16
N HIS A 164 -6.31 3.84 -8.51
CA HIS A 164 -7.23 3.51 -9.61
C HIS A 164 -8.61 4.14 -9.41
N PHE A 165 -9.10 4.12 -8.17
CA PHE A 165 -10.40 4.72 -7.82
C PHE A 165 -10.41 6.22 -8.09
N VAL A 166 -9.41 6.96 -7.59
CA VAL A 166 -9.39 8.42 -7.74
C VAL A 166 -9.11 8.85 -9.19
N THR A 167 -8.26 8.12 -9.92
CA THR A 167 -7.97 8.41 -11.33
C THR A 167 -9.17 8.13 -12.22
N TYR A 168 -9.95 7.07 -11.94
CA TYR A 168 -11.24 6.86 -12.59
C TYR A 168 -12.23 8.01 -12.32
N CYS A 169 -12.30 8.49 -11.07
CA CYS A 169 -13.20 9.59 -10.72
C CYS A 169 -12.79 10.91 -11.41
N ARG A 170 -11.50 11.24 -11.42
CA ARG A 170 -10.99 12.53 -11.92
C ARG A 170 -10.71 12.56 -13.42
N TYR A 171 -10.28 11.45 -14.00
CA TYR A 171 -9.84 11.37 -15.41
C TYR A 171 -10.66 10.39 -16.26
N GLY A 172 -11.51 9.56 -15.64
CA GLY A 172 -12.25 8.51 -16.34
C GLY A 172 -11.41 7.28 -16.71
N ALA A 173 -10.12 7.28 -16.40
CA ALA A 173 -9.20 6.18 -16.65
C ALA A 173 -8.65 5.62 -15.31
N PRO A 174 -8.92 4.35 -14.96
CA PRO A 174 -8.38 3.74 -13.75
C PRO A 174 -6.90 3.37 -13.96
N VAL A 175 -5.99 4.21 -13.47
CA VAL A 175 -4.53 4.04 -13.58
C VAL A 175 -3.88 4.16 -12.20
N SER A 176 -2.76 3.46 -11.99
CA SER A 176 -1.96 3.56 -10.75
C SER A 176 -0.46 3.61 -11.05
N PHE A 177 0.13 4.79 -10.88
CA PHE A 177 1.57 4.98 -11.06
C PHE A 177 2.38 4.26 -9.98
N GLN A 178 1.81 4.09 -8.77
CA GLN A 178 2.44 3.28 -7.74
C GLN A 178 2.57 1.82 -8.16
N THR A 179 1.53 1.29 -8.80
CA THR A 179 1.54 -0.09 -9.33
C THR A 179 2.59 -0.23 -10.42
N ASP A 180 2.64 0.71 -11.36
CA ASP A 180 3.63 0.69 -12.44
C ASP A 180 5.06 0.72 -11.89
N LYS A 181 5.32 1.64 -10.94
CA LYS A 181 6.62 1.74 -10.27
C LYS A 181 6.98 0.48 -9.49
N PHE A 182 6.02 -0.13 -8.81
CA PHE A 182 6.23 -1.39 -8.11
C PHE A 182 6.59 -2.51 -9.09
N CYS A 183 5.85 -2.65 -10.18
CA CYS A 183 6.11 -3.63 -11.22
C CYS A 183 7.49 -3.43 -11.87
N GLU A 184 7.88 -2.20 -12.18
CA GLU A 184 9.21 -1.90 -12.72
C GLU A 184 10.31 -2.24 -11.71
N THR A 185 10.12 -1.93 -10.43
CA THR A 185 11.07 -2.30 -9.37
C THR A 185 11.23 -3.82 -9.28
N VAL A 186 10.12 -4.58 -9.31
CA VAL A 186 10.15 -6.04 -9.32
C VAL A 186 10.85 -6.58 -10.55
N LYS A 187 10.58 -6.04 -11.74
CA LYS A 187 11.29 -6.41 -12.99
C LYS A 187 12.79 -6.15 -12.87
N MET A 188 13.20 -5.00 -12.33
CA MET A 188 14.61 -4.67 -12.11
C MET A 188 15.28 -5.66 -11.16
N ILE A 189 14.61 -6.03 -10.05
CA ILE A 189 15.13 -7.02 -9.10
C ILE A 189 15.28 -8.39 -9.76
N ILE A 190 14.25 -8.84 -10.49
CA ILE A 190 14.26 -10.15 -11.16
C ILE A 190 15.41 -10.24 -12.18
N ARG A 191 15.68 -9.15 -12.90
CA ARG A 191 16.76 -9.10 -13.92
C ARG A 191 18.16 -8.90 -13.33
N ASP A 192 18.28 -8.52 -12.06
CA ASP A 192 19.58 -8.33 -11.44
C ASP A 192 20.24 -9.68 -11.16
N GLN A 193 21.41 -9.95 -11.75
CA GLN A 193 22.20 -11.16 -11.50
C GLN A 193 22.58 -11.33 -10.02
N ARG A 194 22.64 -10.25 -9.25
CA ARG A 194 22.87 -10.32 -7.79
C ARG A 194 21.69 -10.97 -7.07
N SER A 195 20.47 -10.84 -7.59
CA SER A 195 19.28 -11.50 -7.04
C SER A 195 19.38 -13.02 -7.17
N VAL A 196 19.94 -13.51 -8.29
CA VAL A 196 20.23 -14.95 -8.50
C VAL A 196 21.19 -15.44 -7.41
N LEU A 197 22.33 -14.77 -7.25
CA LEU A 197 23.32 -15.15 -6.22
C LEU A 197 22.73 -15.10 -4.80
N ALA A 198 22.00 -14.04 -4.47
CA ALA A 198 21.35 -13.90 -3.17
C ALA A 198 20.33 -15.02 -2.92
N SER A 199 19.52 -15.39 -3.93
CA SER A 199 18.54 -16.47 -3.80
C SER A 199 19.18 -17.84 -3.59
N VAL A 200 20.33 -18.11 -4.23
CA VAL A 200 21.13 -19.33 -3.97
C VAL A 200 21.64 -19.34 -2.53
N LEU A 201 22.22 -18.24 -2.05
CA LEU A 201 22.74 -18.14 -0.68
C LEU A 201 21.65 -18.32 0.37
N VAL A 202 20.48 -17.72 0.17
CA VAL A 202 19.31 -17.88 1.06
C VAL A 202 18.81 -19.32 1.03
N GLY A 203 18.74 -19.94 -0.15
CA GLY A 203 18.34 -21.34 -0.29
C GLY A 203 19.29 -22.30 0.41
N LEU A 204 20.61 -22.13 0.23
CA LEU A 204 21.63 -22.92 0.92
C LEU A 204 21.56 -22.72 2.44
N ALA A 205 21.40 -21.49 2.92
CA ALA A 205 21.22 -21.21 4.35
C ALA A 205 19.94 -21.88 4.91
N SER A 206 18.85 -21.88 4.15
CA SER A 206 17.60 -22.56 4.51
C SER A 206 17.80 -24.07 4.65
N ILE A 207 18.51 -24.71 3.73
CA ILE A 207 18.85 -26.14 3.81
C ILE A 207 19.71 -26.44 5.04
N VAL A 208 20.69 -25.58 5.37
CA VAL A 208 21.53 -25.75 6.57
C VAL A 208 20.71 -25.62 7.86
N CYS A 209 19.80 -24.65 7.92
CA CYS A 209 19.03 -24.37 9.13
C CYS A 209 17.84 -25.31 9.35
N LEU A 210 17.15 -25.71 8.28
CA LEU A 210 15.90 -26.47 8.34
C LEU A 210 16.07 -27.94 7.89
N GLY A 211 17.26 -28.30 7.41
CA GLY A 211 17.56 -29.62 6.89
C GLY A 211 17.21 -29.79 5.41
N VAL A 212 17.70 -30.90 4.85
CA VAL A 212 17.45 -31.28 3.46
C VAL A 212 16.05 -31.89 3.36
N ALA A 213 15.13 -31.16 2.72
CA ALA A 213 13.79 -31.64 2.43
C ALA A 213 13.33 -31.05 1.08
N PRO A 214 12.39 -31.67 0.37
CA PRO A 214 11.85 -31.10 -0.88
C PRO A 214 11.35 -29.65 -0.74
N SER A 215 10.80 -29.30 0.44
CA SER A 215 10.35 -27.94 0.75
C SER A 215 11.48 -26.90 0.85
N THR A 216 12.72 -27.33 1.08
CA THR A 216 13.90 -26.45 1.15
C THR A 216 14.78 -26.55 -0.10
N THR A 217 14.94 -27.74 -0.67
CA THR A 217 15.78 -27.98 -1.85
C THR A 217 15.15 -27.50 -3.15
N LEU A 218 13.85 -27.73 -3.36
CA LEU A 218 13.19 -27.33 -4.62
C LEU A 218 13.18 -25.81 -4.80
N PRO A 219 12.83 -24.98 -3.79
CA PRO A 219 12.93 -23.53 -3.93
C PRO A 219 14.37 -23.05 -4.17
N THR A 220 15.36 -23.69 -3.53
CA THR A 220 16.79 -23.36 -3.70
C THR A 220 17.30 -23.58 -5.13
N ILE A 221 16.67 -24.47 -5.89
CA ILE A 221 17.04 -24.73 -7.30
C ILE A 221 16.17 -23.91 -8.25
N PHE A 222 14.85 -23.94 -8.07
CA PHE A 222 13.92 -23.36 -9.04
C PHE A 222 13.88 -21.83 -8.98
N ILE A 223 13.96 -21.20 -7.79
CA ILE A 223 13.91 -19.74 -7.69
C ILE A 223 15.11 -19.09 -8.41
N PRO A 224 16.37 -19.47 -8.14
CA PRO A 224 17.49 -18.92 -8.88
C PRO A 224 17.43 -19.23 -10.38
N PHE A 225 16.98 -20.42 -10.76
CA PHE A 225 16.83 -20.81 -12.17
C PHE A 225 15.84 -19.89 -12.91
N PHE A 226 14.66 -19.63 -12.33
CA PHE A 226 13.68 -18.74 -12.95
C PHE A 226 14.15 -17.27 -12.95
N LEU A 227 14.84 -16.82 -11.91
CA LEU A 227 15.46 -15.48 -11.88
C LEU A 227 16.52 -15.35 -12.99
N TRP A 228 17.39 -16.36 -13.15
CA TRP A 228 18.41 -16.38 -14.20
C TRP A 228 17.81 -16.40 -15.61
N MET A 229 16.74 -17.19 -15.82
CA MET A 229 16.02 -17.23 -17.10
C MET A 229 15.28 -15.92 -17.44
N ALA A 230 14.96 -15.11 -16.43
CA ALA A 230 14.20 -13.87 -16.60
C ALA A 230 15.08 -12.62 -16.76
N GLY A 231 16.39 -12.73 -16.47
CA GLY A 231 17.40 -11.68 -16.63
C GLY A 231 18.06 -11.69 -18.00
#